data_AF-A0A450WE05-F1
#
_entry.id   AF-A0A450WE05-F1
#
_cell.length_a   1.000
_cell.length_b   1.000
_cell.length_c   1.000
_cell.angle_alpha   90.00
_cell.angle_beta   90.00
_cell.angle_gamma   90.00
#
_symmetry.space_group_name_H-M   'P 1'
#
loop_
_entity.id
_entity.type
_entity.pdbx_description
1 polymer ?
#
loop_
_entity_poly.entity_id
_entity_poly.type
_entity_poly.pdbx_seq_one_letter_code
_entity_poly.pdbx_strand_id
1 'polypeptide(L)'
;METTTNDALFQLGERNLMKDEHTGNTSEHNTGTDWEKLRGMGDADIRAAIALDADAIPTDEAFWESTKVVLPHRKETVTMQIDADVLEWFRREGDYQVRINAALQGYMRTHVRSTRWDKEQTPTKA
;
A
#
# COMPACT_ATOMS: atom_id res chain seq x y z
N MET A 1 -8.63 -32.36 -48.35
CA MET A 1 -9.35 -31.53 -47.37
C MET A 1 -9.11 -32.17 -46.03
N GLU A 2 -8.05 -31.75 -45.34
CA GLU A 2 -7.65 -32.34 -44.06
C GLU A 2 -8.38 -31.59 -42.95
N THR A 3 -9.21 -32.32 -42.21
CA THR A 3 -9.93 -31.79 -41.06
C THR A 3 -9.04 -31.84 -39.83
N THR A 4 -8.78 -30.65 -39.30
CA THR A 4 -8.18 -30.34 -38.01
C THR A 4 -8.75 -31.17 -36.86
N THR A 5 -7.88 -31.73 -36.03
CA THR A 5 -8.16 -31.98 -34.61
C THR A 5 -6.83 -31.87 -33.88
N ASN A 6 -6.53 -30.66 -33.38
CA ASN A 6 -5.43 -30.46 -32.45
C ASN A 6 -6.00 -30.29 -31.05
N ASP A 7 -5.74 -31.36 -30.31
CA ASP A 7 -5.77 -31.58 -28.89
C ASP A 7 -4.94 -30.54 -28.13
N ALA A 8 -5.48 -29.94 -27.06
CA ALA A 8 -4.73 -29.45 -25.90
C ALA A 8 -5.65 -28.80 -24.84
N LEU A 9 -5.97 -29.60 -23.82
CA LEU A 9 -5.80 -29.25 -22.40
C LEU A 9 -6.40 -27.92 -21.89
N PHE A 10 -7.71 -27.89 -21.66
CA PHE A 10 -8.31 -27.02 -20.64
C PHE A 10 -8.46 -27.79 -19.33
N GLN A 11 -7.36 -27.91 -18.58
CA GLN A 11 -7.42 -28.36 -17.18
C GLN A 11 -7.77 -27.17 -16.28
N LEU A 12 -9.01 -27.21 -15.83
CA LEU A 12 -9.54 -26.91 -14.50
C LEU A 12 -9.04 -25.63 -13.80
N GLY A 13 -10.01 -24.73 -13.56
CA GLY A 13 -9.87 -23.61 -12.64
C GLY A 13 -9.56 -24.09 -11.24
N GLU A 14 -8.28 -24.03 -10.89
CA GLU A 14 -7.82 -24.02 -9.51
C GLU A 14 -8.06 -22.62 -8.96
N ARG A 15 -8.91 -22.57 -7.94
CA ARG A 15 -9.27 -21.41 -7.12
C ARG A 15 -8.00 -20.69 -6.67
N ASN A 16 -7.73 -19.50 -7.22
CA ASN A 16 -6.78 -18.56 -6.59
C ASN A 16 -7.44 -18.01 -5.32
N LEU A 17 -7.35 -18.79 -4.25
CA LEU A 17 -7.37 -18.31 -2.88
C LEU A 17 -6.32 -17.20 -2.80
N MET A 18 -6.79 -15.96 -2.66
CA MET A 18 -5.97 -14.82 -2.28
C MET A 18 -5.25 -15.22 -1.00
N LYS A 19 -3.95 -15.52 -1.10
CA LYS A 19 -3.08 -15.48 0.05
C LYS A 19 -2.76 -14.01 0.23
N ASP A 20 -3.28 -13.45 1.30
CA ASP A 20 -2.91 -12.19 1.90
C ASP A 20 -1.43 -12.26 2.35
N GLU A 21 -0.54 -12.37 1.35
CA GLU A 21 0.89 -12.24 1.55
C GLU A 21 1.16 -10.77 1.91
N HIS A 22 1.47 -10.57 3.19
CA HIS A 22 1.87 -9.28 3.74
C HIS A 22 3.10 -8.78 2.98
N THR A 23 2.91 -7.95 1.94
CA THR A 23 4.01 -7.40 1.12
C THR A 23 4.65 -6.17 1.76
N GLY A 24 4.63 -6.10 3.08
CA GLY A 24 5.45 -5.16 3.84
C GLY A 24 6.78 -5.83 4.16
N ASN A 25 7.89 -5.22 3.77
CA ASN A 25 9.18 -5.55 4.38
C ASN A 25 9.08 -5.16 5.86
N THR A 26 8.78 -6.13 6.73
CA THR A 26 8.93 -5.96 8.17
C THR A 26 10.43 -5.81 8.40
N SER A 27 10.89 -4.60 8.71
CA SER A 27 12.23 -4.42 9.24
C SER A 27 12.34 -5.27 10.50
N GLU A 28 13.21 -6.28 10.51
CA GLU A 28 13.54 -7.04 11.71
C GLU A 28 14.26 -6.13 12.71
N HIS A 29 13.52 -5.25 13.36
CA HIS A 29 13.98 -4.60 14.58
C HIS A 29 13.81 -5.61 15.71
N ASN A 30 14.88 -6.34 16.01
CA ASN A 30 14.94 -7.16 17.21
C ASN A 30 15.10 -6.25 18.42
N THR A 31 14.00 -5.63 18.83
CA THR A 31 13.90 -4.88 20.07
C THR A 31 12.87 -5.59 20.92
N GLY A 32 13.31 -6.68 21.57
CA GLY A 32 12.48 -7.42 22.51
C GLY A 32 11.96 -6.48 23.59
N THR A 33 10.67 -6.15 23.51
CA THR A 33 10.00 -5.34 24.54
C THR A 33 9.90 -6.19 25.81
N ASP A 34 10.42 -5.70 26.92
CA ASP A 34 10.24 -6.33 28.23
C ASP A 34 8.79 -6.12 28.69
N TRP A 35 7.95 -7.09 28.32
CA TRP A 35 6.52 -7.06 28.61
C TRP A 35 6.20 -7.22 30.08
N GLU A 36 7.07 -7.86 30.87
CA GLU A 36 6.83 -8.04 32.31
C GLU A 36 7.02 -6.73 33.05
N LYS A 37 8.10 -6.00 32.74
CA LYS A 37 8.34 -4.65 33.24
C LYS A 37 7.22 -3.69 32.84
N LEU A 38 6.79 -3.71 31.57
CA LEU A 38 5.74 -2.81 31.08
C LEU A 38 4.41 -3.04 31.80
N ARG A 39 4.03 -4.30 32.05
CA ARG A 39 2.79 -4.63 32.77
C ARG A 39 2.74 -4.14 34.21
N GLY A 40 3.91 -3.98 34.85
CA GLY A 40 4.02 -3.46 36.22
C GLY A 40 4.21 -1.94 36.30
N MET A 41 4.36 -1.26 35.16
CA MET A 41 4.65 0.18 35.12
C MET A 41 3.37 0.99 35.38
N GLY A 42 3.45 1.96 36.29
CA GLY A 42 2.32 2.84 36.58
C GLY A 42 2.17 3.99 35.59
N ASP A 43 0.98 4.56 35.51
CA ASP A 43 0.65 5.70 34.64
C ASP A 43 1.61 6.89 34.81
N ALA A 44 2.06 7.17 36.03
CA ALA A 44 2.97 8.28 36.30
C ALA A 44 4.34 8.05 35.65
N ASP A 45 4.85 6.82 35.73
CA ASP A 45 6.12 6.45 35.12
C ASP A 45 6.00 6.47 33.59
N ILE A 46 4.87 6.04 33.04
CA ILE A 46 4.59 6.08 31.59
C ILE A 46 4.59 7.53 31.08
N ARG A 47 3.92 8.45 31.78
CA ARG A 47 3.91 9.87 31.41
C ARG A 47 5.29 10.49 31.50
N ALA A 48 6.08 10.14 32.52
CA ALA A 48 7.46 10.60 32.65
C ALA A 48 8.35 10.08 31.50
N ALA A 49 8.16 8.82 31.09
CA ALA A 49 8.87 8.25 29.96
C ALA A 49 8.52 8.95 28.64
N ILE A 50 7.23 9.22 28.38
CA ILE A 50 6.78 9.98 27.20
C ILE A 50 7.39 11.39 27.19
N ALA A 51 7.43 12.07 28.34
CA ALA A 51 8.01 13.42 28.43
C ALA A 51 9.53 13.47 28.23
N LEU A 52 10.22 12.35 28.44
CA LEU A 52 11.66 12.21 28.24
C LEU A 52 12.02 11.78 26.81
N ASP A 53 11.08 11.19 26.08
CA ASP A 53 11.27 10.71 24.72
C ASP A 53 11.20 11.87 23.71
N ALA A 54 12.32 12.16 23.06
CA ALA A 54 12.43 13.22 22.07
C ALA A 54 11.67 12.89 20.76
N ASP A 55 11.43 11.60 20.49
CA ASP A 55 10.68 11.14 19.32
C ASP A 55 9.16 11.11 19.58
N ALA A 56 8.74 11.23 20.85
CA ALA A 56 7.35 11.29 21.23
C ALA A 56 6.74 12.66 20.91
N ILE A 57 6.21 12.79 19.70
CA ILE A 57 5.48 13.99 19.27
C ILE A 57 4.10 14.02 19.96
N PRO A 58 3.76 15.08 20.71
CA PRO A 58 2.43 15.24 21.30
C PRO A 58 1.35 15.24 20.22
N THR A 59 0.36 14.36 20.37
CA THR A 59 -0.76 14.23 19.44
C THR A 59 -1.99 14.93 20.03
N ASP A 60 -1.90 16.25 20.19
CA ASP A 60 -2.92 17.10 20.81
C ASP A 60 -4.02 17.55 19.81
N GLU A 61 -4.95 18.38 20.27
CA GLU A 61 -6.04 18.89 19.41
C GLU A 61 -5.50 19.65 18.19
N ALA A 62 -4.46 20.47 18.38
CA ALA A 62 -3.84 21.23 17.29
C ALA A 62 -3.17 20.33 16.25
N PHE A 63 -2.59 19.20 16.68
CA PHE A 63 -2.11 18.16 15.78
C PHE A 63 -3.26 17.61 14.91
N TRP A 64 -4.39 17.25 15.52
CA TRP A 64 -5.52 16.67 14.79
C TRP A 64 -6.25 17.69 13.89
N GLU A 65 -6.29 18.97 14.26
CA GLU A 65 -6.89 20.05 13.45
C GLU A 65 -6.26 20.19 12.06
N SER A 66 -4.94 19.96 11.95
CA SER A 66 -4.19 20.12 10.71
C SER A 66 -3.87 18.79 10.00
N THR A 67 -4.14 17.66 10.66
CA THR A 67 -3.80 16.34 10.12
C THR A 67 -4.74 15.93 9.01
N LYS A 68 -4.16 15.53 7.87
CA LYS A 68 -4.92 14.97 6.75
C LYS A 68 -5.11 13.47 6.97
N VAL A 69 -6.33 13.06 7.26
CA VAL A 69 -6.70 11.64 7.25
C VAL A 69 -6.64 11.14 5.81
N VAL A 70 -5.66 10.28 5.51
CA VAL A 70 -5.54 9.63 4.20
C VAL A 70 -6.12 8.23 4.31
N LEU A 71 -7.30 8.02 3.73
CA LEU A 71 -7.83 6.67 3.55
C LEU A 71 -7.07 6.00 2.40
N PRO A 72 -6.52 4.79 2.59
CA PRO A 72 -5.86 4.08 1.52
C PRO A 72 -6.88 3.80 0.40
N HIS A 73 -6.62 4.30 -0.79
CA HIS A 73 -7.44 3.98 -1.95
C HIS A 73 -7.31 2.49 -2.26
N ARG A 74 -8.45 1.83 -2.47
CA ARG A 74 -8.48 0.44 -2.92
C ARG A 74 -7.76 0.34 -4.26
N LYS A 75 -6.78 -0.55 -4.33
CA LYS A 75 -6.10 -0.95 -5.58
C LYS A 75 -6.78 -2.21 -6.09
N GLU A 76 -7.08 -2.26 -7.38
CA GLU A 76 -7.57 -3.48 -8.02
C GLU A 76 -6.40 -4.23 -8.65
N THR A 77 -6.34 -5.54 -8.43
CA THR A 77 -5.34 -6.40 -9.07
C THR A 77 -5.78 -6.70 -10.50
N VAL A 78 -4.95 -6.31 -11.46
CA VAL A 78 -5.17 -6.59 -12.89
C VAL A 78 -3.98 -7.35 -13.45
N THR A 79 -4.25 -8.32 -14.31
CA THR A 79 -3.21 -8.99 -15.11
C THR A 79 -3.13 -8.29 -16.46
N MET A 80 -1.99 -7.72 -16.78
CA MET A 80 -1.73 -7.09 -18.09
C MET A 80 -0.37 -7.52 -18.63
N GLN A 81 -0.25 -7.54 -19.96
CA GLN A 81 1.04 -7.77 -20.63
C GLN A 81 1.80 -6.45 -20.72
N ILE A 82 3.09 -6.50 -20.40
CA ILE A 82 4.03 -5.39 -20.49
C ILE A 82 5.28 -5.94 -21.19
N ASP A 83 5.85 -5.17 -22.10
CA ASP A 83 7.08 -5.55 -22.78
C ASP A 83 8.22 -5.76 -21.78
N ALA A 84 9.07 -6.77 -22.06
CA ALA A 84 10.09 -7.21 -21.12
C ALA A 84 11.14 -6.11 -20.84
N ASP A 85 11.52 -5.33 -21.85
CA ASP A 85 12.46 -4.21 -21.73
C ASP A 85 11.90 -3.06 -20.89
N VAL A 86 10.61 -2.75 -21.03
CA VAL A 86 9.91 -1.76 -20.21
C VAL A 86 9.85 -2.22 -18.75
N LEU A 87 9.51 -3.49 -18.53
CA LEU A 87 9.47 -4.06 -17.18
C LEU A 87 10.86 -4.04 -16.52
N GLU A 88 11.89 -4.43 -17.26
CA GLU A 88 13.28 -4.39 -16.82
C GLU A 88 13.74 -2.96 -16.50
N TRP A 89 13.30 -1.95 -17.26
CA TRP A 89 13.59 -0.56 -16.95
C TRP A 89 12.99 -0.12 -15.61
N PHE A 90 11.72 -0.44 -15.33
CA PHE A 90 11.07 -0.10 -14.06
C PHE A 90 11.71 -0.80 -12.85
N ARG A 91 12.18 -2.05 -13.04
CA ARG A 91 12.86 -2.85 -12.00
C ARG A 91 14.20 -2.31 -11.55
N ARG A 92 14.82 -1.39 -12.29
CA ARG A 92 16.13 -0.81 -11.95
C ARG A 92 16.12 -0.04 -10.63
N GLU A 93 14.96 0.48 -10.22
CA GLU A 93 14.84 1.32 -9.03
C GLU A 93 13.61 0.92 -8.22
N GLY A 94 13.85 0.29 -7.07
CA GLY A 94 12.86 0.04 -6.03
C GLY A 94 11.62 -0.73 -6.48
N ASP A 95 10.47 -0.36 -5.91
CA ASP A 95 9.19 -1.00 -6.16
C ASP A 95 8.63 -0.62 -7.55
N TYR A 96 8.85 -1.52 -8.52
CA TYR A 96 8.40 -1.35 -9.90
C TYR A 96 6.88 -1.23 -10.03
N GLN A 97 6.09 -1.85 -9.14
CA GLN A 97 4.62 -1.78 -9.19
C GLN A 97 4.13 -0.38 -8.83
N VAL A 98 4.72 0.23 -7.80
CA VAL A 98 4.44 1.62 -7.41
C VAL A 98 4.76 2.59 -8.55
N ARG A 99 5.88 2.38 -9.24
CA ARG A 99 6.30 3.23 -10.36
C ARG A 99 5.40 3.07 -11.59
N ILE A 100 5.03 1.85 -11.94
CA ILE A 100 4.08 1.57 -13.03
C ILE A 100 2.75 2.29 -12.74
N ASN A 101 2.22 2.13 -11.53
CA ASN A 101 0.97 2.81 -11.15
C ASN A 101 1.11 4.34 -11.20
N ALA A 102 2.22 4.91 -10.72
CA ALA A 102 2.46 6.36 -10.79
C ALA A 102 2.54 6.87 -12.23
N ALA A 103 3.16 6.12 -13.14
CA ALA A 103 3.22 6.46 -14.56
C ALA A 103 1.83 6.45 -15.21
N LEU A 104 1.03 5.40 -14.92
CA LEU A 104 -0.35 5.29 -15.40
C LEU A 104 -1.22 6.45 -14.88
N GLN A 105 -1.09 6.82 -13.60
CA GLN A 105 -1.77 7.98 -13.03
C GLN A 105 -1.34 9.29 -13.71
N GLY A 106 -0.05 9.46 -14.00
CA GLY A 106 0.49 10.62 -14.72
C GLY A 106 -0.11 10.73 -16.11
N TYR A 107 -0.17 9.63 -16.86
CA TYR A 107 -0.79 9.57 -18.17
C TYR A 107 -2.30 9.88 -18.10
N MET A 108 -3.01 9.28 -17.14
CA MET A 108 -4.43 9.53 -16.93
C MET A 108 -4.71 11.02 -16.69
N ARG A 109 -3.94 11.68 -15.80
CA ARG A 109 -4.12 13.11 -15.49
C ARG A 109 -3.92 14.02 -16.69
N THR A 110 -3.01 13.69 -17.60
CA THR A 110 -2.72 14.51 -18.78
C THR A 110 -3.72 14.30 -19.91
N HIS A 111 -4.34 13.11 -20.01
CA HIS A 111 -5.21 12.75 -21.14
C HIS A 111 -6.71 12.80 -20.79
N VAL A 112 -7.08 12.78 -19.52
CA VAL A 112 -8.48 12.92 -19.10
C VAL A 112 -8.80 14.41 -18.92
N ARG A 113 -9.21 15.09 -19.99
CA ARG A 113 -9.97 16.35 -19.88
C ARG A 113 -11.40 16.00 -19.51
N SER A 114 -11.77 16.05 -18.22
CA SER A 114 -13.11 16.39 -17.70
C SER A 114 -13.53 15.60 -16.45
N THR A 115 -13.61 16.36 -15.35
CA THR A 115 -14.81 16.63 -14.53
C THR A 115 -15.42 15.49 -13.70
N ARG A 116 -15.12 14.21 -13.88
CA ARG A 116 -15.62 13.14 -12.98
C ARG A 116 -14.66 12.82 -11.83
N TRP A 117 -13.37 12.68 -12.13
CA TRP A 117 -12.34 12.31 -11.15
C TRP A 117 -12.09 13.36 -10.06
N ASP A 118 -12.31 14.64 -10.35
CA ASP A 118 -12.15 15.72 -9.37
C ASP A 118 -13.24 15.72 -8.28
N LYS A 119 -14.43 15.13 -8.55
CA LYS A 119 -15.58 15.18 -7.63
C LYS A 119 -15.56 14.07 -6.57
N GLU A 120 -14.83 13.00 -6.83
CA GLU A 120 -14.69 11.84 -5.92
C GLU A 120 -13.44 11.94 -5.03
N GLN A 121 -12.55 12.90 -5.30
CA GLN A 121 -11.31 13.15 -4.56
C GLN A 121 -11.42 14.34 -3.58
N THR A 122 -12.53 15.09 -3.56
CA THR A 122 -12.75 16.07 -2.50
C THR A 122 -13.09 15.31 -1.21
N PRO A 123 -12.27 15.39 -0.14
CA PRO A 123 -12.72 14.89 1.14
C PRO A 123 -13.97 15.68 1.51
N THR A 124 -15.09 14.98 1.70
CA THR A 124 -16.25 15.53 2.38
C THR A 124 -15.73 16.01 3.74
N LYS A 125 -15.59 17.34 3.86
CA LYS A 125 -15.21 18.00 5.10
C LYS A 125 -16.27 17.60 6.12
N ALA A 126 -15.88 16.79 7.11
CA ALA A 126 -16.68 16.57 8.31
C ALA A 126 -16.66 17.84 9.17
#